data_AF-A0A380EK37-F1
#
_entry.id   AF-A0A380EK37-F1
#
_cell.length_a   1.000
_cell.length_b   1.000
_cell.length_c   1.000
_cell.angle_alpha   90.00
_cell.angle_beta   90.00
_cell.angle_gamma   90.00
#
_symmetry.space_group_name_H-M   'P 1'
#
loop_
_entity.id
_entity.type
_entity.pdbx_description
1 polymer ?
#
loop_
_entity_poly.entity_id
_entity_poly.type
_entity_poly.pdbx_seq_one_letter_code
_entity_poly.pdbx_strand_id
1 'polypeptide(L)'
;MGNLKNSLNDKDTTLGSQNFADADPEKKNAYNEAVHNAENILNKSTGTNVPKDQVEAAMNQVNATKAALNGTQNLEKLNNTQIQQLTV
;
A
#
# COMPACT_ATOMS: atom_id res chain seq x y z
N MET A 1 11.23 12.27 10.85
CA MET A 1 9.93 11.60 11.09
C MET A 1 8.76 12.20 10.28
N GLY A 2 8.84 13.44 9.75
CA GLY A 2 7.75 14.01 8.94
C GLY A 2 7.38 13.20 7.68
N ASN A 3 8.37 12.56 7.05
CA ASN A 3 8.15 11.79 5.83
C ASN A 3 7.34 10.49 6.05
N LEU A 4 7.58 9.77 7.15
CA LEU A 4 6.80 8.58 7.51
C LEU A 4 5.33 8.93 7.79
N LYS A 5 5.10 10.08 8.44
CA LYS A 5 3.75 10.58 8.72
C LYS A 5 3.00 10.94 7.44
N ASN A 6 3.68 11.45 6.42
CA ASN A 6 3.07 11.71 5.10
C ASN A 6 2.71 10.41 4.37
N SER A 7 3.58 9.40 4.34
CA SER A 7 3.24 8.09 3.76
C SER A 7 2.04 7.43 4.46
N LEU A 8 1.85 7.68 5.76
CA LEU A 8 0.69 7.23 6.52
C LEU A 8 -0.56 8.10 6.29
N ASN A 9 -0.44 9.39 6.00
CA ASN A 9 -1.60 10.20 5.58
C ASN A 9 -2.18 9.72 4.24
N ASP A 10 -1.31 9.27 3.35
CA ASP A 10 -1.69 8.67 2.07
C ASP A 10 -2.36 7.28 2.22
N LYS A 11 -2.31 6.69 3.40
CA LYS A 11 -2.86 5.36 3.70
C LYS A 11 -4.35 5.30 3.42
N ASP A 12 -5.13 6.19 4.02
CA ASP A 12 -6.59 6.13 3.95
C ASP A 12 -7.08 6.31 2.51
N THR A 13 -6.41 7.19 1.75
CA THR A 13 -6.63 7.35 0.30
C THR A 13 -6.30 6.07 -0.46
N THR A 14 -5.20 5.39 -0.13
CA THR A 14 -4.77 4.16 -0.81
C THR A 14 -5.73 3.00 -0.49
N LEU A 15 -6.09 2.81 0.78
CA LEU A 15 -7.02 1.77 1.22
C LEU A 15 -8.45 1.97 0.68
N GLY A 16 -8.87 3.23 0.51
CA GLY A 16 -10.14 3.57 -0.12
C GLY A 16 -10.13 3.54 -1.65
N SER A 17 -8.96 3.35 -2.28
CA SER A 17 -8.85 3.35 -3.74
C SER A 17 -9.28 2.03 -4.36
N GLN A 18 -9.85 2.10 -5.57
CA GLN A 18 -10.16 0.90 -6.35
C GLN A 18 -8.91 0.07 -6.65
N ASN A 19 -7.75 0.71 -6.79
CA ASN A 19 -6.48 0.02 -7.00
C ASN A 19 -6.12 -0.92 -5.83
N PHE A 20 -6.53 -0.60 -4.60
CA PHE A 20 -6.40 -1.52 -3.47
C PHE A 20 -7.55 -2.53 -3.39
N ALA A 21 -8.78 -2.11 -3.69
CA ALA A 21 -9.94 -2.99 -3.66
C ALA A 21 -9.77 -4.20 -4.59
N ASP A 22 -9.38 -3.94 -5.84
CA ASP A 22 -9.21 -4.93 -6.91
C ASP A 22 -7.81 -5.56 -6.98
N ALA A 23 -6.87 -5.13 -6.11
CA ALA A 23 -5.53 -5.71 -6.07
C ALA A 23 -5.55 -7.16 -5.59
N ASP A 24 -4.49 -7.90 -5.94
CA ASP A 24 -4.36 -9.28 -5.47
C ASP A 24 -4.30 -9.35 -3.94
N PRO A 25 -4.91 -10.37 -3.30
CA PRO A 25 -4.91 -10.53 -1.85
C PRO A 25 -3.52 -10.45 -1.21
N GLU A 26 -2.50 -11.05 -1.84
CA GLU A 26 -1.12 -11.02 -1.36
C GLU A 26 -0.55 -9.59 -1.32
N LYS A 27 -0.85 -8.77 -2.34
CA LYS A 27 -0.39 -7.38 -2.43
C LYS A 27 -1.12 -6.48 -1.44
N LYS A 28 -2.41 -6.73 -1.21
CA LYS A 28 -3.20 -6.06 -0.17
C LYS A 28 -2.62 -6.35 1.21
N ASN A 29 -2.32 -7.62 1.50
CA ASN A 29 -1.69 -8.01 2.75
C ASN A 29 -0.31 -7.37 2.93
N ALA A 30 0.54 -7.40 1.89
CA ALA A 30 1.86 -6.77 1.94
C ALA A 30 1.78 -5.27 2.25
N TYR A 31 0.84 -4.55 1.64
CA TYR A 31 0.61 -3.13 1.94
C TYR A 31 0.13 -2.91 3.37
N ASN A 32 -0.84 -3.70 3.84
CA ASN A 32 -1.35 -3.61 5.21
C ASN A 32 -0.27 -3.89 6.26
N GLU A 33 0.58 -4.90 6.04
CA GLU A 33 1.70 -5.22 6.92
C GLU A 33 2.75 -4.09 6.95
N ALA A 34 3.07 -3.52 5.78
CA ALA A 34 4.00 -2.40 5.69
C ALA A 34 3.49 -1.17 6.46
N VAL A 35 2.20 -0.87 6.31
CA VAL A 35 1.53 0.22 7.04
C VAL A 35 1.54 -0.05 8.54
N HIS A 36 1.20 -1.26 8.98
CA HIS A 36 1.21 -1.61 10.39
C HIS A 36 2.60 -1.48 11.01
N ASN A 37 3.65 -1.90 10.30
CA ASN A 37 5.03 -1.73 10.74
C ASN A 37 5.42 -0.24 10.86
N ALA A 38 5.04 0.56 9.86
CA ALA A 38 5.25 2.01 9.88
C ALA A 38 4.53 2.69 11.06
N GLU A 39 3.28 2.30 11.36
CA GLU A 39 2.53 2.80 12.53
C GLU A 39 3.22 2.43 13.84
N ASN A 40 3.69 1.19 13.97
CA ASN A 40 4.42 0.75 15.16
C ASN A 40 5.71 1.54 15.38
N ILE A 41 6.45 1.84 14.31
CA ILE A 41 7.66 2.66 14.37
C ILE A 41 7.33 4.11 14.73
N LEU A 42 6.28 4.69 14.14
CA LEU A 42 5.82 6.04 14.46
C LEU A 42 5.40 6.14 15.93
N ASN A 43 4.66 5.15 16.44
CA ASN A 43 4.24 5.09 17.85
C ASN A 43 5.44 4.99 18.77
N LYS A 44 6.41 4.10 18.49
CA LYS A 44 7.66 3.99 19.28
C LYS A 44 8.47 5.28 19.25
N SER A 45 8.50 5.98 18.12
CA SER A 45 9.17 7.27 17.97
C SER A 45 8.61 8.36 18.90
N THR A 46 7.39 8.23 19.43
CA THR A 46 6.83 9.20 20.39
C THR A 46 7.26 8.94 21.83
N GLY A 47 7.79 7.75 22.15
CA GLY A 47 8.24 7.36 23.50
C GLY A 47 9.69 6.87 23.61
N THR A 48 10.37 6.60 22.49
CA THR A 48 11.76 6.12 22.41
C THR A 48 12.43 6.63 21.14
N ASN A 49 13.76 6.77 21.17
CA ASN A 49 14.52 7.24 20.00
C ASN A 49 14.66 6.08 18.99
N VAL A 50 13.76 5.99 18.02
CA VAL A 50 13.82 4.97 16.97
C VAL A 50 14.93 5.31 15.97
N PRO A 51 15.78 4.35 15.56
CA PRO A 51 16.83 4.59 14.58
C PRO A 51 16.27 5.12 13.25
N LYS A 52 16.95 6.11 12.67
CA LYS A 52 16.57 6.72 11.39
C LYS A 52 16.45 5.68 10.27
N ASP A 53 17.35 4.69 10.26
CA ASP A 53 17.37 3.62 9.26
C ASP A 53 16.10 2.76 9.30
N GLN A 54 15.53 2.51 10.49
CA GLN A 54 14.26 1.78 10.61
C GLN A 54 13.09 2.59 10.08
N VAL A 55 13.08 3.90 10.33
CA VAL A 55 12.07 4.82 9.81
C VAL A 55 12.13 4.87 8.28
N GLU A 56 13.33 4.95 7.70
CA GLU A 56 13.53 4.94 6.24
C GLU A 56 13.15 3.60 5.62
N ALA A 57 13.53 2.48 6.24
CA ALA A 57 13.15 1.15 5.78
C ALA A 57 11.62 0.97 5.75
N ALA A 58 10.92 1.37 6.81
CA ALA A 58 9.47 1.30 6.88
C ALA A 58 8.80 2.18 5.82
N MET A 59 9.32 3.39 5.60
CA MET A 59 8.82 4.28 4.56
C MET A 59 9.00 3.68 3.16
N ASN A 60 10.17 3.13 2.87
CA ASN A 60 10.45 2.46 1.61
C ASN A 60 9.52 1.25 1.39
N GLN A 61 9.27 0.48 2.45
CA GLN A 61 8.36 -0.67 2.38
C GLN A 61 6.92 -0.25 2.06
N VAL A 62 6.40 0.81 2.70
CA VAL A 62 5.06 1.35 2.42
C VAL A 62 4.97 1.84 0.97
N ASN A 63 5.98 2.57 0.49
CA ASN A 63 5.98 3.09 -0.87
C ASN A 63 6.09 1.97 -1.92
N ALA A 64 6.95 0.97 -1.69
CA ALA A 64 7.12 -0.16 -2.59
C ALA A 64 5.85 -1.01 -2.67
N THR A 65 5.23 -1.33 -1.53
CA THR A 65 3.99 -2.11 -1.48
C THR A 65 2.80 -1.35 -2.06
N LYS A 66 2.72 -0.02 -1.85
CA LYS A 66 1.74 0.85 -2.52
C LYS A 66 1.90 0.82 -4.04
N ALA A 67 3.12 0.91 -4.55
CA ALA A 67 3.40 0.84 -5.99
C ALA A 67 3.15 -0.57 -6.57
N ALA A 68 3.25 -1.61 -5.75
CA ALA A 68 2.99 -2.99 -6.15
C ALA A 68 1.50 -3.32 -6.28
N LEU A 69 0.59 -2.49 -5.74
CA LEU A 69 -0.85 -2.68 -5.89
C LEU A 69 -1.25 -2.64 -7.37
N ASN A 70 -1.94 -3.69 -7.80
CA ASN A 70 -2.26 -3.96 -9.21
C ASN A 70 -3.76 -4.00 -9.51
N GLY A 71 -4.60 -3.42 -8.65
CA GLY A 71 -6.06 -3.47 -8.83
C GLY A 71 -6.53 -2.81 -10.11
N THR A 72 -5.95 -1.68 -10.51
CA THR A 72 -6.29 -1.03 -11.78
C THR A 72 -5.99 -1.94 -12.97
N GLN A 73 -4.86 -2.65 -12.95
CA GLN A 73 -4.46 -3.58 -14.00
C GLN A 73 -5.36 -4.82 -14.02
N ASN A 74 -5.77 -5.30 -12.85
CA ASN A 74 -6.70 -6.42 -12.73
C ASN A 74 -8.09 -6.05 -13.29
N LEU A 75 -8.58 -4.85 -12.99
CA LEU A 75 -9.83 -4.32 -13.52
C LEU A 75 -9.80 -4.17 -15.05
N GLU A 76 -8.71 -3.61 -15.60
CA GLU A 76 -8.51 -3.51 -17.05
C GLU A 76 -8.50 -4.89 -17.74
N LYS A 77 -7.81 -5.87 -17.14
CA LYS A 77 -7.79 -7.25 -17.65
C LYS A 77 -9.19 -7.87 -17.63
N LEU A 78 -9.93 -7.73 -16.53
CA LEU A 78 -11.29 -8.26 -16.40
C LEU A 78 -12.23 -7.69 -17.47
N ASN A 79 -12.21 -6.36 -17.66
CA ASN A 79 -13.02 -5.69 -18.67
C ASN A 79 -12.68 -6.18 -20.10
N ASN A 80 -11.38 -6.30 -20.41
CA ASN A 80 -10.93 -6.82 -21.71
C ASN A 80 -11.33 -8.28 -21.94
N THR A 81 -11.31 -9.12 -20.91
CA THR A 81 -11.80 -10.50 -20.99
C THR A 81 -13.32 -10.55 -21.20
N GLN A 82 -14.08 -9.68 -20.53
CA GLN A 82 -15.54 -9.65 -20.64
C GLN A 82 -16.02 -9.16 -22.01
N ILE A 83 -15.36 -8.17 -22.61
CA ILE A 83 -15.63 -7.71 -23.98
C ILE A 83 -15.39 -8.84 -25.00
N GLN A 84 -14.33 -9.63 -24.83
CA GLN A 84 -14.05 -10.77 -25.71
C GLN A 84 -15.11 -11.87 -25.63
N GLN A 85 -15.72 -12.12 -24.46
CA GLN A 85 -16.78 -13.11 -24.32
C GLN A 85 -18.12 -12.69 -24.95
N LEU A 86 -18.35 -11.38 -25.14
CA LEU A 86 -19.58 -10.85 -25.76
C LEU A 86 -19.47 -10.74 -27.29
N THR A 87 -18.26 -10.88 -27.86
CA THR A 87 -17.99 -10.68 -29.29
C THR A 87 -17.85 -12.00 -30.07
N VAL A 88 -18.12 -13.14 -29.43
CA VAL A 88 -18.10 -14.49 -30.02
C VAL A 88 -19.50 -15.10 -30.04
#